data_AF-A0A955AUC1-F1
#
_entry.id   AF-A0A955AUC1-F1
#
_cell.length_a   1.000
_cell.length_b   1.000
_cell.length_c   1.000
_cell.angle_alpha   90.00
_cell.angle_beta   90.00
_cell.angle_gamma   90.00
#
_symmetry.space_group_name_H-M   'P 1'
#
loop_
_entity.id
_entity.type
_entity.pdbx_description
1 polymer ?
#
loop_
_entity_poly.entity_id
_entity_poly.type
_entity_poly.pdbx_seq_one_letter_code
_entity_poly.pdbx_strand_id
1 'polypeptide(L)'
;MLTRVAFVDPSVWTEDTAPGELMNKADEVVFLDSNNDGIQQMADYLDGRSGVEAIDIISHGDTGQISPVGNAIINVDNIAAYSNQLATIGGALHSDGDILLWGCGVAGTDGTDFVQAIADGTGADVAASYDTTGSPSLGGDWDLEFATGPIEAENLLEDINPSITLSHNQPPIVSTFGAAGTVTDGQGTMTIGYFVTDPNGNLADVNASVRRDGFPILSRINDPSHSFSISSSFGLGTFQLNVSAQDSGGLRRT
;
A
#
# COMPACT_ATOMS: atom_id res chain seq x y z
N MET A 1 6.22 32.00 5.58
CA MET A 1 5.59 30.87 4.89
C MET A 1 5.45 29.79 5.93
N LEU A 2 4.27 29.23 6.01
CA LEU A 2 4.00 28.00 6.75
C LEU A 2 4.95 26.93 6.21
N THR A 3 5.54 26.08 7.05
CA THR A 3 6.48 25.04 6.59
C THR A 3 5.80 23.69 6.65
N ARG A 4 5.47 23.12 5.49
CA ARG A 4 4.89 21.77 5.34
C ARG A 4 5.88 20.82 4.69
N VAL A 5 6.09 19.66 5.33
CA VAL A 5 7.02 18.63 4.87
C VAL A 5 6.27 17.34 4.55
N ALA A 6 6.35 16.90 3.30
CA ALA A 6 5.81 15.61 2.88
C ALA A 6 6.91 14.55 2.80
N PHE A 7 6.86 13.56 3.67
CA PHE A 7 7.66 12.34 3.57
C PHE A 7 6.90 11.30 2.77
N VAL A 8 7.53 10.77 1.72
CA VAL A 8 6.85 9.88 0.82
C VAL A 8 7.64 8.62 0.57
N ASP A 9 6.97 7.50 0.75
CA ASP A 9 7.53 6.21 0.38
C ASP A 9 7.50 6.03 -1.14
N PRO A 10 8.61 5.62 -1.79
CA PRO A 10 8.67 5.42 -3.23
C PRO A 10 7.78 4.28 -3.76
N SER A 11 7.11 3.49 -2.91
CA SER A 11 6.17 2.45 -3.35
C SER A 11 4.82 2.98 -3.84
N VAL A 12 4.38 4.18 -3.41
CA VAL A 12 3.03 4.69 -3.72
C VAL A 12 2.87 5.29 -5.12
N TRP A 13 3.84 5.11 -6.00
CA TRP A 13 3.89 5.70 -7.33
C TRP A 13 4.56 4.74 -8.31
N THR A 14 3.96 4.62 -9.50
CA THR A 14 4.34 3.61 -10.50
C THR A 14 5.08 4.20 -11.71
N GLU A 15 5.28 5.52 -11.77
CA GLU A 15 6.00 6.18 -12.86
C GLU A 15 7.44 6.51 -12.45
N ASP A 16 8.37 6.55 -13.44
CA ASP A 16 9.80 6.84 -13.25
C ASP A 16 10.09 8.26 -12.70
N THR A 17 9.06 9.08 -12.46
CA THR A 17 9.17 10.44 -11.95
C THR A 17 8.22 10.66 -10.78
N ALA A 18 8.76 11.25 -9.71
CA ALA A 18 7.97 11.88 -8.67
C ALA A 18 6.86 12.77 -9.28
N PRO A 19 5.61 12.72 -8.78
CA PRO A 19 4.55 13.61 -9.24
C PRO A 19 4.96 15.03 -8.95
N GLY A 20 5.23 15.77 -10.02
CA GLY A 20 5.46 17.21 -9.94
C GLY A 20 4.30 17.94 -9.26
N GLU A 21 3.10 17.35 -9.23
CA GLU A 21 1.93 17.86 -8.51
C GLU A 21 2.15 17.95 -6.99
N LEU A 22 2.78 16.94 -6.38
CA LEU A 22 3.06 16.96 -4.94
C LEU A 22 4.12 18.03 -4.60
N MET A 23 5.14 18.14 -5.44
CA MET A 23 6.21 19.14 -5.31
C MET A 23 5.71 20.59 -5.43
N ASN A 24 4.50 20.80 -5.95
CA ASN A 24 3.88 22.13 -6.05
C ASN A 24 2.94 22.45 -4.87
N LYS A 25 2.60 21.47 -4.03
CA LYS A 25 1.65 21.63 -2.93
C LYS A 25 2.31 21.59 -1.54
N ALA A 26 3.42 20.87 -1.37
CA ALA A 26 4.23 20.91 -0.16
C ALA A 26 5.43 21.86 -0.33
N ASP A 27 5.88 22.50 0.76
CA ASP A 27 7.09 23.33 0.73
C ASP A 27 8.35 22.47 0.54
N GLU A 28 8.35 21.29 1.16
CA GLU A 28 9.43 20.31 1.11
C GLU A 28 8.87 18.91 0.88
N VAL A 29 9.44 18.19 -0.09
CA VAL A 29 9.12 16.77 -0.36
C VAL A 29 10.38 15.94 -0.14
N VAL A 30 10.29 14.93 0.71
CA VAL A 30 11.38 14.02 1.06
C VAL A 30 10.98 12.60 0.67
N PHE A 31 11.69 12.03 -0.29
CA PHE A 31 11.52 10.63 -0.67
C PHE A 31 12.31 9.75 0.30
N LEU A 32 11.63 8.81 0.94
CA LEU A 32 12.28 7.87 1.84
C LEU A 32 13.13 6.87 1.04
N ASP A 33 14.32 6.57 1.53
CA ASP A 33 15.13 5.47 1.01
C ASP A 33 14.54 4.14 1.50
N SER A 34 14.07 3.31 0.57
CA SER A 34 13.50 1.99 0.86
C SER A 34 14.46 1.00 1.51
N ASN A 35 15.76 1.30 1.60
CA ASN A 35 16.74 0.46 2.28
C ASN A 35 16.93 0.83 3.76
N ASN A 36 16.41 1.97 4.20
CA ASN A 36 16.62 2.50 5.54
C ASN A 36 15.29 2.61 6.30
N ASP A 37 15.35 2.64 7.63
CA ASP A 37 14.18 2.84 8.46
C ASP A 37 13.60 4.24 8.22
N GLY A 38 12.35 4.34 7.78
CA GLY A 38 11.77 5.61 7.38
C GLY A 38 11.43 6.53 8.56
N ILE A 39 11.10 6.00 9.74
CA ILE A 39 10.86 6.83 10.93
C ILE A 39 12.18 7.45 11.42
N GLN A 40 13.28 6.69 11.35
CA GLN A 40 14.60 7.24 11.63
C GLN A 40 14.99 8.33 10.62
N GLN A 41 14.74 8.11 9.32
CA GLN A 41 15.00 9.12 8.30
C GLN A 41 14.23 10.43 8.54
N MET A 42 12.95 10.32 8.95
CA MET A 42 12.14 11.48 9.31
C MET A 42 12.70 12.22 10.52
N ALA A 43 13.05 11.49 11.59
CA ALA A 43 13.64 12.09 12.79
C ALA A 43 14.98 12.78 12.48
N ASP A 44 15.85 12.14 11.70
CA ASP A 44 17.13 12.71 11.29
C ASP A 44 16.96 13.99 10.44
N TYR A 45 15.95 14.02 9.57
CA TYR A 45 15.62 15.18 8.75
C TYR A 45 15.05 16.35 9.57
N LEU A 46 14.30 16.03 10.63
CA LEU A 46 13.62 17.00 11.49
C LEU A 46 14.45 17.44 12.69
N ASP A 47 15.56 16.76 12.99
CA ASP A 47 16.41 17.08 14.14
C ASP A 47 16.91 18.52 14.10
N GLY A 48 16.71 19.23 15.22
CA GLY A 48 17.04 20.64 15.38
C GLY A 48 16.16 21.64 14.59
N ARG A 49 15.14 21.16 13.86
CA ARG A 49 14.12 22.02 13.24
C ARG A 49 13.05 22.43 14.26
N SER A 50 12.26 23.45 13.93
CA SER A 50 11.13 23.90 14.74
C SER A 50 10.15 24.69 13.87
N GLY A 51 8.89 24.76 14.28
CA GLY A 51 7.86 25.53 13.59
C GLY A 51 7.38 24.91 12.28
N VAL A 52 7.52 23.59 12.13
CA VAL A 52 6.87 22.83 11.04
C VAL A 52 5.38 22.75 11.34
N GLU A 53 4.54 23.15 10.40
CA GLU A 53 3.09 23.25 10.66
C GLU A 53 2.33 21.99 10.26
N ALA A 54 2.86 21.24 9.30
CA ALA A 54 2.29 19.97 8.91
C ALA A 54 3.37 19.01 8.43
N ILE A 55 3.23 17.75 8.84
CA ILE A 55 4.01 16.63 8.34
C ILE A 55 3.05 15.65 7.67
N ASP A 56 3.24 15.41 6.38
CA ASP A 56 2.49 14.39 5.64
C ASP A 56 3.35 13.14 5.53
N ILE A 57 2.82 11.98 5.95
CA ILE A 57 3.45 10.67 5.72
C ILE A 57 2.62 9.95 4.67
N ILE A 58 3.17 9.79 3.48
CA ILE A 58 2.47 9.22 2.32
C ILE A 58 3.04 7.83 2.02
N SER A 59 2.22 6.80 2.24
CA SER A 59 2.59 5.39 2.04
C SER A 59 1.34 4.53 1.81
N HIS A 60 1.50 3.23 1.58
CA HIS A 60 0.36 2.33 1.69
C HIS A 60 -0.05 2.13 3.17
N GLY A 61 -1.32 1.83 3.38
CA GLY A 61 -1.89 1.59 4.71
C GLY A 61 -2.66 0.28 4.77
N ASP A 62 -2.80 -0.20 6.00
CA ASP A 62 -3.80 -1.20 6.40
C ASP A 62 -4.30 -0.85 7.81
N THR A 63 -5.31 -1.56 8.29
CA THR A 63 -5.88 -1.36 9.62
C THR A 63 -4.81 -1.39 10.72
N GLY A 64 -4.61 -0.24 11.38
CA GLY A 64 -3.64 -0.08 12.47
C GLY A 64 -2.18 -0.08 12.03
N GLN A 65 -1.89 0.15 10.74
CA GLN A 65 -0.54 0.09 10.20
C GLN A 65 -0.33 1.02 8.99
N ILE A 66 0.87 1.57 8.88
CA ILE A 66 1.39 2.18 7.65
C ILE A 66 2.63 1.41 7.18
N SER A 67 2.68 1.07 5.89
CA SER A 67 3.77 0.27 5.33
C SER A 67 3.79 0.30 3.81
N PRO A 68 4.98 0.37 3.19
CA PRO A 68 6.29 0.53 3.82
C PRO A 68 6.58 2.00 4.15
N VAL A 69 7.33 2.25 5.23
CA VAL A 69 7.89 3.58 5.52
C VAL A 69 9.41 3.42 5.46
N GLY A 70 9.98 3.60 4.25
CA GLY A 70 11.33 3.15 3.94
C GLY A 70 11.37 1.61 3.89
N ASN A 71 12.10 0.98 4.80
CA ASN A 71 12.10 -0.48 4.97
C ASN A 71 11.21 -0.97 6.14
N ALA A 72 10.53 -0.05 6.83
CA ALA A 72 9.81 -0.34 8.05
C ALA A 72 8.32 -0.62 7.82
N ILE A 73 7.77 -1.48 8.67
CA ILE A 73 6.34 -1.62 8.93
C ILE A 73 6.08 -0.93 10.26
N ILE A 74 5.16 0.03 10.32
CA ILE A 74 4.89 0.79 11.54
C ILE A 74 3.44 0.55 11.97
N ASN A 75 3.25 0.04 13.18
CA ASN A 75 1.95 -0.35 13.72
C ASN A 75 1.90 -0.22 15.25
N VAL A 76 0.74 -0.49 15.85
CA VAL A 76 0.55 -0.36 17.30
C VAL A 76 1.51 -1.23 18.14
N ASP A 77 1.94 -2.38 17.62
CA ASP A 77 2.79 -3.31 18.37
C ASP A 77 4.25 -2.84 18.46
N ASN A 78 4.72 -2.04 17.50
CA ASN A 78 6.12 -1.63 17.40
C ASN A 78 6.36 -0.13 17.55
N ILE A 79 5.33 0.71 17.44
CA ILE A 79 5.45 2.17 17.49
C ILE A 79 6.12 2.66 18.78
N ALA A 80 5.92 1.95 19.90
CA ALA A 80 6.55 2.27 21.18
C ALA A 80 8.09 2.20 21.14
N ALA A 81 8.68 1.41 20.23
CA ALA A 81 10.13 1.34 20.06
C ALA A 81 10.72 2.59 19.40
N TYR A 82 9.88 3.40 18.76
CA TYR A 82 10.25 4.65 18.08
C TYR A 82 10.09 5.90 18.95
N SER A 83 9.95 5.75 20.28
CA SER A 83 9.62 6.86 21.18
C SER A 83 10.59 8.05 21.07
N ASN A 84 11.88 7.80 20.85
CA ASN A 84 12.86 8.87 20.70
C ASN A 84 12.69 9.61 19.37
N GLN A 85 12.45 8.86 18.29
CA GLN A 85 12.23 9.40 16.96
C GLN A 85 10.93 10.22 16.92
N LEU A 86 9.85 9.71 17.50
CA LEU A 86 8.57 10.42 17.60
C LEU A 86 8.71 11.71 18.42
N ALA A 87 9.46 11.69 19.53
CA ALA A 87 9.75 12.89 20.30
C ALA A 87 10.55 13.92 19.49
N THR A 88 11.51 13.48 18.68
CA THR A 88 12.24 14.38 17.76
C THR A 88 11.33 14.98 16.68
N ILE A 89 10.50 14.15 16.06
CA ILE A 89 9.52 14.58 15.04
C ILE A 89 8.55 15.61 15.65
N GLY A 90 7.99 15.31 16.81
CA GLY A 90 7.12 16.21 17.56
C GLY A 90 7.79 17.52 17.98
N GLY A 91 9.06 17.46 18.41
CA GLY A 91 9.84 18.64 18.77
C GLY A 91 10.10 19.61 17.61
N ALA A 92 9.99 19.15 16.37
CA ALA A 92 10.12 19.99 15.19
C ALA A 92 8.82 20.71 14.80
N LEU A 93 7.67 20.21 15.26
CA LEU A 93 6.37 20.79 14.95
C LEU A 93 6.15 22.13 15.68
N HIS A 94 5.30 22.97 15.09
CA HIS A 94 4.66 24.07 15.76
C HIS A 94 3.72 23.54 16.87
N SER A 95 3.30 24.37 17.83
CA SER A 95 2.41 23.93 18.91
C SER A 95 1.05 23.44 18.43
N ASP A 96 0.64 23.93 17.26
CA ASP A 96 -0.61 23.66 16.57
C ASP A 96 -0.28 22.97 15.23
N GLY A 97 0.79 22.15 15.23
CA GLY A 97 1.28 21.47 14.04
C GLY A 97 0.73 20.05 13.96
N ASP A 98 0.37 19.63 12.75
CA ASP A 98 -0.33 18.37 12.52
C ASP A 98 0.53 17.29 11.86
N ILE A 99 0.14 16.03 12.05
CA ILE A 99 0.64 14.89 11.29
C ILE A 99 -0.50 14.23 10.52
N LEU A 100 -0.33 14.09 9.21
CA LEU A 100 -1.32 13.49 8.32
C LEU A 100 -0.79 12.16 7.79
N LEU A 101 -1.46 11.07 8.14
CA LEU A 101 -1.13 9.72 7.69
C LEU A 101 -1.95 9.38 6.44
N TRP A 102 -1.33 9.55 5.28
CA TRP A 102 -1.91 9.22 3.99
C TRP A 102 -1.63 7.76 3.66
N GLY A 103 -2.49 6.87 4.16
CA GLY A 103 -2.52 5.44 3.85
C GLY A 103 -3.92 4.87 4.02
N CYS A 104 -4.30 3.89 3.20
CA CYS A 104 -5.64 3.30 3.24
C CYS A 104 -5.92 2.64 4.60
N GLY A 105 -7.05 2.96 5.21
CA GLY A 105 -7.63 2.21 6.31
C GLY A 105 -6.81 2.22 7.61
N VAL A 106 -5.84 3.12 7.76
CA VAL A 106 -4.96 3.18 8.93
C VAL A 106 -5.74 3.29 10.25
N ALA A 107 -6.78 4.12 10.27
CA ALA A 107 -7.71 4.27 11.40
C ALA A 107 -8.96 3.38 11.28
N GLY A 108 -8.88 2.29 10.51
CA GLY A 108 -9.93 1.30 10.35
C GLY A 108 -10.32 0.61 11.67
N THR A 109 -10.98 -0.54 11.59
CA THR A 109 -11.48 -1.23 12.81
C THR A 109 -10.33 -1.54 13.77
N ASP A 110 -10.36 -0.99 14.99
CA ASP A 110 -9.28 -1.10 16.00
C ASP A 110 -7.94 -0.41 15.61
N GLY A 111 -7.90 0.32 14.50
CA GLY A 111 -6.70 1.06 14.04
C GLY A 111 -6.49 2.42 14.71
N THR A 112 -7.49 2.94 15.42
CA THR A 112 -7.39 4.25 16.10
C THR A 112 -6.35 4.26 17.21
N ASP A 113 -6.09 3.12 17.86
CA ASP A 113 -5.07 3.00 18.91
C ASP A 113 -3.67 3.22 18.36
N PHE A 114 -3.41 2.80 17.11
CA PHE A 114 -2.16 3.08 16.42
C PHE A 114 -1.98 4.59 16.18
N VAL A 115 -3.02 5.26 15.69
CA VAL A 115 -2.99 6.71 15.43
C VAL A 115 -2.80 7.48 16.75
N GLN A 116 -3.50 7.07 17.81
CA GLN A 116 -3.34 7.66 19.15
C GLN A 116 -1.92 7.46 19.69
N ALA A 117 -1.29 6.30 19.47
CA ALA A 117 0.08 6.07 19.91
C ALA A 117 1.11 6.98 19.20
N ILE A 118 0.85 7.36 17.94
CA ILE A 118 1.66 8.37 17.25
C ILE A 118 1.44 9.74 17.91
N ALA A 119 0.18 10.15 18.11
CA ALA A 119 -0.15 11.42 18.75
C ALA A 119 0.47 11.54 20.15
N ASP A 120 0.43 10.49 20.95
CA ASP A 120 1.04 10.45 22.28
C ASP A 120 2.57 10.55 22.21
N GLY A 121 3.19 9.95 21.19
CA GLY A 121 4.64 9.95 21.00
C GLY A 121 5.19 11.27 20.48
N THR A 122 4.43 12.00 19.66
CA THR A 122 4.83 13.28 19.07
C THR A 122 4.30 14.48 19.85
N GLY A 123 3.22 14.32 20.59
CA GLY A 123 2.48 15.40 21.24
C GLY A 123 1.69 16.27 20.27
N ALA A 124 1.50 15.83 19.03
CA ALA A 124 0.79 16.54 17.97
C ALA A 124 -0.56 15.89 17.68
N ASP A 125 -1.44 16.65 17.02
CA ASP A 125 -2.68 16.10 16.48
C ASP A 125 -2.38 15.29 15.21
N VAL A 126 -3.02 14.12 15.09
CA VAL A 126 -2.76 13.16 14.03
C VAL A 126 -4.07 12.79 13.34
N ALA A 127 -4.07 12.88 12.00
CA ALA A 127 -5.18 12.48 11.16
C ALA A 127 -4.85 11.25 10.31
N ALA A 128 -5.85 10.40 10.08
CA ALA A 128 -5.75 9.18 9.28
C ALA A 128 -7.13 8.79 8.72
N SER A 129 -7.17 7.95 7.68
CA SER A 129 -8.42 7.45 7.11
C SER A 129 -8.85 6.12 7.71
N TYR A 130 -10.16 5.89 7.83
CA TYR A 130 -10.72 4.60 8.23
C TYR A 130 -11.04 3.67 7.03
N ASP A 131 -10.98 4.17 5.80
CA ASP A 131 -11.35 3.40 4.59
C ASP A 131 -10.35 3.57 3.42
N THR A 132 -10.83 3.42 2.18
CA THR A 132 -9.95 3.45 1.01
C THR A 132 -9.59 4.89 0.69
N THR A 133 -8.36 5.28 1.04
CA THR A 133 -7.82 6.60 0.69
C THR A 133 -7.23 6.61 -0.71
N GLY A 134 -7.59 7.57 -1.55
CA GLY A 134 -7.03 7.69 -2.90
C GLY A 134 -7.91 8.44 -3.88
N SER A 135 -7.51 8.41 -5.15
CA SER A 135 -8.28 9.05 -6.22
C SER A 135 -9.73 8.52 -6.27
N PRO A 136 -10.74 9.40 -6.38
CA PRO A 136 -12.13 9.01 -6.66
C PRO A 136 -12.28 8.15 -7.92
N SER A 137 -11.37 8.29 -8.89
CA SER A 137 -11.36 7.45 -10.09
C SER A 137 -10.95 6.00 -9.83
N LEU A 138 -10.29 5.72 -8.72
CA LEU A 138 -9.86 4.40 -8.25
C LEU A 138 -10.73 3.88 -7.09
N GLY A 139 -11.78 4.61 -6.73
CA GLY A 139 -12.76 4.19 -5.71
C GLY A 139 -12.40 4.55 -4.27
N GLY A 140 -11.44 5.47 -4.06
CA GLY A 140 -11.19 6.08 -2.75
C GLY A 140 -11.59 7.54 -2.68
N ASP A 141 -11.40 8.18 -1.55
CA ASP A 141 -11.38 9.63 -1.42
C ASP A 141 -10.11 10.09 -0.69
N TRP A 142 -9.80 11.37 -0.75
CA TRP A 142 -8.63 11.91 -0.06
C TRP A 142 -9.00 12.38 1.35
N ASP A 143 -10.04 11.82 1.97
CA ASP A 143 -10.48 12.27 3.28
C ASP A 143 -9.74 11.52 4.40
N LEU A 144 -9.39 12.25 5.47
CA LEU A 144 -8.84 11.69 6.70
C LEU A 144 -9.87 11.88 7.79
N GLU A 145 -10.68 10.85 8.03
CA GLU A 145 -11.92 11.03 8.78
C GLU A 145 -11.77 10.76 10.28
N PHE A 146 -10.62 10.20 10.67
CA PHE A 146 -10.23 10.10 12.06
C PHE A 146 -9.14 11.12 12.38
N ALA A 147 -9.29 11.81 13.50
CA ALA A 147 -8.29 12.70 14.05
C ALA A 147 -8.23 12.59 15.58
N THR A 148 -7.04 12.70 16.16
CA THR A 148 -6.85 12.69 17.63
C THR A 148 -7.17 14.03 18.29
N GLY A 149 -7.28 15.10 17.50
CA GLY A 149 -7.66 16.46 17.90
C GLY A 149 -8.05 17.33 16.70
N PRO A 150 -8.08 18.66 16.87
CA PRO A 150 -8.21 19.59 15.75
C PRO A 150 -7.11 19.36 14.71
N ILE A 151 -7.42 19.61 13.43
CA ILE A 151 -6.44 19.56 12.34
C ILE A 151 -6.51 20.90 11.62
N GLU A 152 -5.43 21.67 11.70
CA GLU A 152 -5.28 22.98 11.07
C GLU A 152 -4.79 22.88 9.63
N ALA A 153 -4.06 21.80 9.31
CA ALA A 153 -3.50 21.54 8.00
C ALA A 153 -4.59 21.30 6.94
N GLU A 154 -4.44 21.95 5.79
CA GLU A 154 -5.29 21.69 4.63
C GLU A 154 -5.01 20.31 4.02
N ASN A 155 -5.95 19.77 3.25
CA ASN A 155 -5.78 18.51 2.54
C ASN A 155 -4.76 18.66 1.40
N LEU A 156 -3.62 17.96 1.49
CA LEU A 156 -2.56 18.02 0.48
C LEU A 156 -2.97 17.35 -0.83
N LEU A 157 -3.78 16.29 -0.75
CA LEU A 157 -4.01 15.35 -1.86
C LEU A 157 -5.35 15.56 -2.59
N GLU A 158 -6.22 16.46 -2.12
CA GLU A 158 -7.59 16.70 -2.63
C GLU A 158 -7.70 16.80 -4.17
N ASP A 159 -6.67 17.33 -4.85
CA ASP A 159 -6.64 17.47 -6.32
C ASP A 159 -5.62 16.57 -7.05
N ILE A 160 -4.93 15.67 -6.34
CA ILE A 160 -3.93 14.80 -6.97
C ILE A 160 -4.64 13.67 -7.73
N ASN A 161 -4.35 13.60 -9.04
CA ASN A 161 -4.95 12.67 -9.99
C ASN A 161 -3.89 11.65 -10.45
N PRO A 162 -4.28 10.45 -10.94
CA PRO A 162 -4.08 9.15 -10.29
C PRO A 162 -2.62 8.65 -10.14
N SER A 163 -1.60 9.51 -10.17
CA SER A 163 -0.18 9.11 -10.07
C SER A 163 0.22 8.60 -8.68
N ILE A 164 -0.60 8.83 -7.64
CA ILE A 164 -0.41 8.28 -6.29
C ILE A 164 -1.45 7.18 -6.04
N THR A 165 -0.99 6.00 -5.64
CA THR A 165 -1.83 4.87 -5.22
C THR A 165 -1.42 4.46 -3.80
N LEU A 166 -2.31 4.65 -2.83
CA LEU A 166 -2.09 4.29 -1.41
C LEU A 166 -2.56 2.87 -1.05
N SER A 167 -3.03 2.11 -2.06
CA SER A 167 -3.83 0.90 -1.87
C SER A 167 -3.03 -0.34 -1.47
N HIS A 168 -3.56 -1.13 -0.52
CA HIS A 168 -3.26 -2.57 -0.35
C HIS A 168 -3.90 -3.43 -1.45
N ASN A 169 -4.86 -2.88 -2.19
CA ASN A 169 -5.64 -3.55 -3.20
C ASN A 169 -5.06 -3.31 -4.61
N GLN A 170 -3.73 -3.35 -4.73
CA GLN A 170 -3.16 -3.59 -6.05
C GLN A 170 -3.72 -4.94 -6.52
N PRO A 171 -4.42 -5.01 -7.67
CA PRO A 171 -4.77 -6.30 -8.23
C PRO A 171 -3.47 -7.12 -8.31
N PRO A 172 -3.49 -8.40 -7.88
CA PRO A 172 -2.27 -9.20 -7.80
C PRO A 172 -1.52 -9.09 -9.11
N ILE A 173 -0.20 -8.90 -9.02
CA ILE A 173 0.65 -8.86 -10.21
C ILE A 173 0.58 -10.24 -10.85
N VAL A 174 -0.28 -10.39 -11.86
CA VAL A 174 -0.30 -11.55 -12.72
C VAL A 174 0.96 -11.49 -13.56
N SER A 175 2.03 -12.12 -13.07
CA SER A 175 3.20 -12.41 -13.90
C SER A 175 2.76 -13.40 -14.98
N THR A 176 2.34 -12.84 -16.12
CA THR A 176 1.89 -13.63 -17.26
C THR A 176 3.13 -14.24 -17.92
N PHE A 177 3.51 -15.44 -17.52
CA PHE A 177 4.52 -16.20 -18.26
C PHE A 177 3.87 -16.84 -19.49
N GLY A 178 4.23 -16.35 -20.67
CA GLY A 178 3.92 -17.03 -21.92
C GLY A 178 4.71 -18.33 -22.03
N ALA A 179 4.14 -19.46 -21.61
CA ALA A 179 4.65 -20.78 -21.97
C ALA A 179 4.04 -21.21 -23.31
N ALA A 180 4.82 -21.16 -24.39
CA ALA A 180 4.46 -21.82 -25.65
C ALA A 180 4.83 -23.31 -25.55
N GLY A 181 3.82 -24.18 -25.41
CA GLY A 181 3.97 -25.63 -25.47
C GLY A 181 3.19 -26.21 -26.64
N THR A 182 3.76 -27.16 -27.38
CA THR A 182 3.01 -27.95 -28.38
C THR A 182 2.44 -29.21 -27.73
N VAL A 183 1.13 -29.39 -27.80
CA VAL A 183 0.48 -30.67 -27.45
C VAL A 183 0.69 -31.63 -28.62
N THR A 184 1.71 -32.48 -28.54
CA THR A 184 1.94 -33.56 -29.50
C THR A 184 0.98 -34.73 -29.19
N ASP A 185 0.43 -35.36 -30.23
CA ASP A 185 -0.81 -36.15 -30.32
C ASP A 185 -1.06 -37.38 -29.40
N GLY A 186 -0.39 -37.54 -28.26
CA GLY A 186 -0.52 -38.72 -27.42
C GLY A 186 -1.38 -38.51 -26.17
N GLN A 187 -2.71 -38.68 -26.25
CA GLN A 187 -3.67 -38.93 -25.14
C GLN A 187 -3.56 -38.10 -23.83
N GLY A 188 -2.73 -37.05 -23.77
CA GLY A 188 -2.26 -36.43 -22.53
C GLY A 188 -3.02 -35.16 -22.13
N THR A 189 -3.01 -34.87 -20.83
CA THR A 189 -3.37 -33.57 -20.27
C THR A 189 -2.14 -32.68 -20.31
N MET A 190 -2.26 -31.45 -20.80
CA MET A 190 -1.22 -30.44 -20.62
C MET A 190 -1.44 -29.76 -19.27
N THR A 191 -0.43 -29.77 -18.41
CA THR A 191 -0.43 -28.99 -17.16
C THR A 191 0.57 -27.87 -17.28
N ILE A 192 0.13 -26.64 -17.02
CA ILE A 192 0.96 -25.45 -16.92
C ILE A 192 1.00 -25.05 -15.46
N GLY A 193 2.19 -25.03 -14.87
CA GLY A 193 2.43 -24.48 -13.55
C GLY A 193 2.84 -23.01 -13.68
N TYR A 194 2.29 -22.15 -12.83
CA TYR A 194 2.68 -20.75 -12.70
C TYR A 194 2.69 -20.36 -11.22
N PHE A 195 3.51 -19.37 -10.91
CA PHE A 195 3.57 -18.75 -9.59
C PHE A 195 2.75 -17.47 -9.64
N VAL A 196 1.86 -17.29 -8.67
CA VAL A 196 1.23 -15.99 -8.40
C VAL A 196 1.90 -15.46 -7.15
N THR A 197 2.38 -14.22 -7.21
CA THR A 197 2.90 -13.54 -6.02
C THR A 197 1.87 -12.52 -5.59
N ASP A 198 1.45 -12.55 -4.33
CA ASP A 198 0.62 -11.50 -3.77
C ASP A 198 1.46 -10.24 -3.47
N PRO A 199 0.84 -9.09 -3.17
CA PRO A 199 1.55 -7.87 -2.82
C PRO A 199 2.46 -7.98 -1.57
N ASN A 200 2.19 -8.96 -0.70
CA ASN A 200 2.97 -9.25 0.51
C ASN A 200 4.17 -10.18 0.22
N GLY A 201 4.39 -10.57 -1.03
CA GLY A 201 5.46 -11.48 -1.44
C GLY A 201 5.17 -12.96 -1.22
N ASN A 202 3.95 -13.33 -0.82
CA ASN A 202 3.54 -14.73 -0.69
C ASN A 202 3.39 -15.36 -2.07
N LEU A 203 4.03 -16.52 -2.24
CA LEU A 203 3.99 -17.28 -3.48
C LEU A 203 2.89 -18.34 -3.42
N ALA A 204 1.95 -18.27 -4.35
CA ALA A 204 0.98 -19.32 -4.60
C ALA A 204 1.43 -20.17 -5.80
N ASP A 205 1.59 -21.46 -5.56
CA ASP A 205 1.74 -22.46 -6.62
C ASP A 205 0.37 -22.77 -7.22
N VAL A 206 0.21 -22.44 -8.51
CA VAL A 206 -1.03 -22.74 -9.20
C VAL A 206 -0.77 -23.57 -10.44
N ASN A 207 -1.53 -24.66 -10.57
CA ASN A 207 -1.52 -25.51 -11.73
C ASN A 207 -2.83 -25.31 -12.49
N ALA A 208 -2.75 -25.13 -13.81
CA ALA A 208 -3.88 -25.19 -14.72
C ALA A 208 -3.69 -26.37 -15.68
N SER A 209 -4.73 -27.19 -15.85
CA SER A 209 -4.69 -28.35 -16.72
C SER A 209 -5.74 -28.23 -17.81
N VAL A 210 -5.42 -28.65 -19.04
CA VAL A 210 -6.30 -28.49 -20.20
C VAL A 210 -6.51 -29.84 -20.88
N ARG A 211 -7.78 -30.18 -21.14
CA ARG A 211 -8.17 -31.36 -21.90
C ARG A 211 -8.14 -31.11 -23.41
N ARG A 212 -8.13 -32.20 -24.18
CA ARG A 212 -8.18 -32.19 -25.65
C ARG A 212 -9.40 -31.47 -26.24
N ASP A 213 -10.51 -31.45 -25.51
CA ASP A 213 -11.75 -30.76 -25.91
C ASP A 213 -11.72 -29.26 -25.58
N GLY A 214 -10.62 -28.79 -25.00
CA GLY A 214 -10.45 -27.40 -24.64
C GLY A 214 -11.07 -27.01 -23.29
N PHE A 215 -11.72 -27.93 -22.59
CA PHE A 215 -12.26 -27.60 -21.29
C PHE A 215 -11.13 -27.53 -20.24
N PRO A 216 -11.05 -26.44 -19.46
CA PRO A 216 -10.10 -26.36 -18.36
C PRO A 216 -10.51 -27.37 -17.28
N ILE A 217 -9.53 -28.10 -16.77
CA ILE A 217 -9.65 -28.82 -15.51
C ILE A 217 -9.05 -27.90 -14.45
N LEU A 218 -9.84 -27.56 -13.44
CA LEU A 218 -9.30 -26.96 -12.22
C LEU A 218 -8.29 -27.96 -11.62
N SER A 219 -6.99 -27.66 -11.73
CA SER A 219 -5.96 -28.35 -10.95
C SER A 219 -5.67 -27.59 -9.66
N ARG A 220 -5.13 -28.33 -8.69
CA ARG A 220 -4.95 -27.91 -7.30
C ARG A 220 -4.42 -26.48 -7.18
N ILE A 221 -5.19 -25.67 -6.48
CA ILE A 221 -4.81 -24.37 -5.93
C ILE A 221 -4.45 -24.65 -4.46
N ASN A 222 -3.18 -24.58 -4.11
CA ASN A 222 -2.74 -24.80 -2.73
C ASN A 222 -2.51 -23.45 -2.04
N ASP A 223 -3.55 -22.62 -2.00
CA ASP A 223 -3.49 -21.34 -1.28
C ASP A 223 -4.88 -20.97 -0.73
N PRO A 224 -5.09 -21.06 0.60
CA PRO A 224 -6.35 -20.72 1.23
C PRO A 224 -6.54 -19.20 1.45
N SER A 225 -5.50 -18.38 1.27
CA SER A 225 -5.57 -16.92 1.42
C SER A 225 -6.14 -16.23 0.18
N HIS A 226 -6.17 -16.92 -0.96
CA HIS A 226 -6.55 -16.33 -2.23
C HIS A 226 -7.72 -17.08 -2.87
N SER A 227 -8.63 -16.31 -3.47
CA SER A 227 -9.62 -16.83 -4.40
C SER A 227 -9.04 -16.77 -5.81
N PHE A 228 -9.19 -17.85 -6.59
CA PHE A 228 -8.66 -17.91 -7.96
C PHE A 228 -9.78 -18.21 -8.94
N SER A 229 -9.71 -17.57 -10.10
CA SER A 229 -10.55 -17.91 -11.24
C SER A 229 -9.67 -18.24 -12.44
N ILE A 230 -10.09 -19.25 -13.19
CA ILE A 230 -9.44 -19.64 -14.44
C ILE A 230 -10.49 -19.52 -15.54
N SER A 231 -10.16 -18.81 -16.59
CA SER A 231 -10.95 -18.77 -17.82
C SER A 231 -10.10 -19.19 -19.01
N SER A 232 -10.76 -19.69 -20.05
CA SER A 232 -10.10 -20.10 -21.28
C SER A 232 -10.85 -19.61 -22.49
N SER A 233 -10.13 -19.24 -23.55
CA SER A 233 -10.71 -18.89 -24.85
C SER A 233 -10.07 -19.70 -25.99
N PHE A 234 -10.88 -19.96 -27.02
CA PHE A 234 -10.48 -20.70 -28.23
C PHE A 234 -10.45 -19.78 -29.44
N GLY A 235 -9.30 -19.72 -30.10
CA GLY A 235 -9.11 -19.12 -31.42
C GLY A 235 -8.71 -20.16 -32.47
N LEU A 236 -8.57 -19.72 -33.73
CA LEU A 236 -8.07 -20.58 -34.81
C LEU A 236 -6.61 -20.98 -34.54
N GLY A 237 -6.41 -22.16 -33.95
CA GLY A 237 -5.09 -22.74 -33.68
C GLY A 237 -4.38 -22.21 -32.44
N THR A 238 -5.01 -21.32 -31.66
CA THR A 238 -4.49 -20.78 -30.41
C THR A 238 -5.48 -20.99 -29.27
N PHE A 239 -4.93 -21.25 -28.10
CA PHE A 239 -5.66 -21.44 -26.86
C PHE A 239 -5.07 -20.48 -25.83
N GLN A 240 -5.92 -19.69 -25.18
CA GLN A 240 -5.51 -18.78 -24.11
C GLN A 240 -6.09 -19.26 -22.78
N LEU A 241 -5.24 -19.28 -21.76
CA LEU A 241 -5.63 -19.38 -20.36
C LEU A 241 -5.44 -18.03 -19.71
N ASN A 242 -6.48 -17.54 -19.06
CA ASN A 242 -6.36 -16.42 -18.15
C ASN A 242 -6.58 -16.93 -16.74
N VAL A 243 -5.71 -16.51 -15.85
CA VAL A 243 -5.85 -16.78 -14.43
C VAL A 243 -5.91 -15.45 -13.74
N SER A 244 -6.94 -15.28 -12.92
CA SER A 244 -6.98 -14.20 -11.95
C SER A 244 -6.89 -14.78 -10.54
N ALA A 245 -6.16 -14.07 -9.70
CA ALA A 245 -6.25 -14.23 -8.25
C ALA A 245 -6.91 -12.97 -7.68
N GLN A 246 -7.58 -13.12 -6.56
CA GLN A 246 -8.04 -12.02 -5.74
C GLN A 246 -7.85 -12.45 -4.31
N ASP A 247 -7.33 -11.56 -3.46
CA ASP A 247 -7.33 -11.81 -2.02
C ASP A 247 -8.75 -12.18 -1.62
N SER A 248 -8.89 -13.29 -0.90
CA SER A 248 -10.19 -13.77 -0.45
C SER A 248 -10.81 -12.87 0.64
N GLY A 249 -10.16 -11.75 0.98
CA GLY A 249 -10.64 -10.81 2.00
C GLY A 249 -10.68 -11.49 3.35
N GLY A 250 -9.73 -12.41 3.58
CA GLY A 250 -9.72 -13.27 4.73
C GLY A 250 -9.50 -12.45 6.00
N LEU A 251 -10.60 -12.02 6.62
CA LEU A 251 -10.69 -11.92 8.07
C LEU A 251 -10.06 -13.21 8.61
N ARG A 252 -8.81 -13.12 9.07
CA ARG A 252 -8.18 -14.18 9.85
C ARG A 252 -9.02 -14.33 11.10
N ARG A 253 -10.05 -15.17 11.03
CA ARG A 253 -10.72 -15.68 12.22
C ARG A 253 -9.66 -16.45 13.00
N THR A 254 -9.33 -15.87 14.15
CA THR A 254 -8.52 -16.47 15.20
C THR A 254 -9.04 -17.83 15.64
#